data_AF-A0A2A6B442-F1
#
_entry.id   AF-A0A2A6B442-F1
#
_cell.length_a   1.000
_cell.length_b   1.000
_cell.length_c   1.000
_cell.angle_alpha   90.00
_cell.angle_beta   90.00
_cell.angle_gamma   90.00
#
_symmetry.space_group_name_H-M   'P 1'
#
loop_
_entity.id
_entity.type
_entity.pdbx_description
1 polymer ?
#
loop_
_entity_poly.entity_id
_entity_poly.type
_entity_poly.pdbx_seq_one_letter_code
_entity_poly.pdbx_strand_id
1 'polypeptide(L)'
;MSGRGGKMQKVMVQPINLIFRYLQNRTRIQIWLYENTIHRIEGYILGFDEYMNIVLDEAEEVNVKSKSRNKTTSLSSSSLNATIISSFRNVLLTSEPVTISETLRVFPLMFTHCYSSLTLSTTILSIIVPASSILETGIQLTVDEFFEAPGHTNNWAVLVDTSRFWFNYRHSSNVLSLYHSIKRLGIPDSNIIVMLAEDIPCNARNPKPGTVFNSPNSPQNLYGEDVEVDYRGAEVTVENFVRVLTGRHDESTPRNKRLLTNHQSNVLIYLTGHGGDSFIKFQDTQELTNAEIGNAIRTMYEHNRYNEMFFIADTCRSASLYEWIDSPGVLSTSSSLTHEESYSYDIDENIGVYVIDRYSHFTLRFFDEKMKALNSSASMQEYLEACNYQQCLSTVGVSTDNYSKDPKRVRATDFFGSKRMIRYLEEEIELDEEWMEAIKQYVV
;
A
#
# COMPACT_ATOMS: atom_id res chain seq x y z
N MET A 1 -45.23 -14.95 -44.01
CA MET A 1 -44.60 -14.19 -42.90
C MET A 1 -43.60 -15.10 -42.22
N SER A 2 -42.30 -14.82 -42.29
CA SER A 2 -41.28 -15.54 -41.52
C SER A 2 -40.66 -14.60 -40.49
N GLY A 3 -40.58 -15.06 -39.23
CA GLY A 3 -40.01 -14.27 -38.15
C GLY A 3 -38.50 -14.13 -38.30
N ARG A 4 -37.98 -12.90 -38.35
CA ARG A 4 -36.55 -12.64 -38.21
C ARG A 4 -36.15 -12.92 -36.76
N GLY A 5 -35.30 -13.93 -36.54
CA GLY A 5 -34.64 -14.14 -35.25
C GLY A 5 -33.78 -12.92 -34.91
N GLY A 6 -34.12 -12.22 -33.84
CA GLY A 6 -33.31 -11.12 -33.33
C GLY A 6 -31.97 -11.64 -32.81
N LYS A 7 -30.86 -11.06 -33.27
CA LYS A 7 -29.55 -11.29 -32.65
C LYS A 7 -29.62 -10.76 -31.22
N MET A 8 -29.51 -11.64 -30.22
CA MET A 8 -29.39 -11.23 -28.82
C MET A 8 -28.12 -10.39 -28.65
N GLN A 9 -28.30 -9.10 -28.39
CA GLN A 9 -27.21 -8.19 -28.07
C GLN A 9 -26.74 -8.51 -26.65
N LYS A 10 -25.53 -9.06 -26.50
CA LYS A 10 -24.91 -9.27 -25.18
C LYS A 10 -24.65 -7.91 -24.54
N VAL A 11 -25.51 -7.51 -23.62
CA VAL A 11 -25.28 -6.34 -22.76
C VAL A 11 -24.14 -6.68 -21.81
N MET A 12 -23.03 -5.95 -21.91
CA MET A 12 -21.92 -6.02 -20.96
C MET A 12 -22.37 -5.39 -19.65
N VAL A 13 -22.73 -6.23 -18.67
CA VAL A 13 -23.09 -5.79 -17.32
C VAL A 13 -21.81 -5.74 -16.48
N GLN A 14 -21.55 -4.62 -15.81
CA GLN A 14 -20.42 -4.49 -14.88
C GLN A 14 -20.53 -5.58 -13.79
N PRO A 15 -19.44 -6.29 -13.43
CA PRO A 15 -19.49 -7.43 -12.52
C PRO A 15 -20.18 -7.13 -11.18
N ILE A 16 -19.98 -5.92 -10.63
CA ILE A 16 -20.61 -5.48 -9.38
C ILE A 16 -22.16 -5.53 -9.43
N ASN A 17 -22.75 -5.18 -10.58
CA ASN A 17 -24.21 -5.22 -10.78
C ASN A 17 -24.75 -6.65 -10.89
N LEU A 18 -23.90 -7.62 -11.23
CA LEU A 18 -24.23 -9.05 -11.19
C LEU A 18 -24.22 -9.58 -9.75
N ILE A 19 -23.24 -9.14 -8.95
CA ILE A 19 -23.12 -9.50 -7.52
C ILE A 19 -24.32 -8.94 -6.74
N PHE A 20 -24.64 -7.65 -6.91
CA PHE A 20 -25.84 -7.05 -6.31
C PHE A 20 -27.13 -7.77 -6.72
N ARG A 21 -27.25 -8.22 -7.96
CA ARG A 21 -28.40 -9.04 -8.41
C ARG A 21 -28.48 -10.39 -7.70
N TYR A 22 -27.36 -11.08 -7.50
CA TYR A 22 -27.36 -12.37 -6.78
C TYR A 22 -27.66 -12.20 -5.29
N LEU A 23 -27.20 -11.10 -4.68
CA LEU A 23 -27.56 -10.68 -3.32
C LEU A 23 -29.07 -10.40 -3.20
N GLN A 24 -29.60 -9.49 -4.02
CA GLN A 24 -31.03 -9.11 -4.02
C GLN A 24 -31.96 -10.30 -4.26
N ASN A 25 -31.61 -11.19 -5.19
CA ASN A 25 -32.41 -12.37 -5.53
C ASN A 25 -32.14 -13.58 -4.62
N ARG A 26 -31.31 -13.45 -3.57
CA ARG A 26 -30.78 -14.54 -2.72
C ARG A 26 -30.45 -15.81 -3.54
N THR A 27 -29.70 -15.62 -4.62
CA THR A 27 -29.36 -16.70 -5.55
C THR A 27 -28.17 -17.49 -5.02
N ARG A 28 -28.24 -18.83 -5.03
CA ARG A 28 -27.09 -19.68 -4.66
C ARG A 28 -26.02 -19.54 -5.74
N ILE A 29 -24.82 -19.12 -5.33
CA ILE A 29 -23.66 -18.89 -6.20
C ILE A 29 -22.59 -19.96 -5.98
N GLN A 30 -21.69 -20.10 -6.96
CA GLN A 30 -20.46 -20.85 -6.83
C GLN A 30 -19.25 -19.92 -7.03
N ILE A 31 -18.32 -19.93 -6.08
CA ILE A 31 -17.08 -19.14 -6.07
C ILE A 31 -15.90 -20.02 -6.45
N TRP A 32 -15.10 -19.47 -7.36
CA TRP A 32 -13.88 -20.06 -7.90
C TRP A 32 -12.68 -19.32 -7.32
N LEU A 33 -11.76 -20.06 -6.70
CA LEU A 33 -10.47 -19.52 -6.25
C LEU A 33 -9.45 -19.69 -7.38
N TYR A 34 -8.69 -18.64 -7.71
CA TYR A 34 -7.70 -18.65 -8.78
C TYR A 34 -6.57 -19.66 -8.51
N GLU A 35 -6.06 -19.70 -7.27
CA GLU A 35 -4.95 -20.58 -6.87
C GLU A 35 -5.40 -22.04 -6.65
N ASN A 36 -6.70 -22.28 -6.40
CA ASN A 36 -7.24 -23.62 -6.13
C ASN A 36 -8.32 -23.98 -7.15
N THR A 37 -7.92 -24.77 -8.16
CA THR A 37 -8.83 -25.27 -9.20
C THR A 37 -9.63 -26.50 -8.79
N ILE A 38 -9.30 -27.12 -7.65
CA ILE A 38 -9.89 -28.39 -7.19
C ILE A 38 -11.08 -28.14 -6.26
N HIS A 39 -11.06 -27.06 -5.47
CA HIS A 39 -12.09 -26.72 -4.51
C HIS A 39 -12.92 -25.52 -4.97
N ARG A 40 -14.23 -25.54 -4.68
CA ARG A 40 -15.19 -24.48 -4.96
C ARG A 40 -15.98 -24.21 -3.69
N ILE A 41 -16.46 -22.98 -3.50
CA ILE A 41 -17.32 -22.63 -2.37
C ILE A 41 -18.71 -22.31 -2.93
N GLU A 42 -19.75 -22.97 -2.44
CA GLU A 42 -21.14 -22.72 -2.81
C GLU A 42 -21.91 -22.14 -1.62
N GLY A 43 -22.72 -21.11 -1.83
CA GLY A 43 -23.48 -20.46 -0.76
C GLY A 43 -24.39 -19.34 -1.29
N TYR A 44 -25.05 -18.62 -0.38
CA TYR A 44 -25.85 -17.42 -0.70
C TYR A 44 -25.13 -16.17 -0.21
N ILE A 45 -25.04 -15.13 -1.04
CA ILE A 45 -24.47 -13.85 -0.59
C ILE A 45 -25.43 -13.23 0.44
N LEU A 46 -24.95 -12.97 1.66
CA LEU A 46 -25.67 -12.16 2.66
C LEU A 46 -25.39 -10.66 2.50
N GLY A 47 -24.18 -10.33 2.05
CA GLY A 47 -23.74 -8.96 1.84
C GLY A 47 -22.22 -8.90 1.77
N PHE A 48 -21.70 -7.74 2.15
CA PHE A 48 -20.27 -7.52 2.34
C PHE A 48 -20.02 -7.03 3.77
N ASP A 49 -18.87 -7.39 4.35
CA ASP A 49 -18.44 -6.82 5.62
C ASP A 49 -17.86 -5.40 5.45
N GLU A 50 -17.45 -4.78 6.55
CA GLU A 50 -16.82 -3.45 6.58
C GLU A 50 -15.49 -3.36 5.78
N TYR A 51 -14.90 -4.50 5.39
CA TYR A 51 -13.71 -4.62 4.55
C TYR A 51 -14.03 -5.05 3.11
N MET A 52 -15.32 -5.06 2.75
CA MET A 52 -15.89 -5.51 1.48
C MET A 52 -15.73 -7.03 1.19
N ASN A 53 -15.37 -7.87 2.16
CA ASN A 53 -15.29 -9.33 1.94
C ASN A 53 -16.68 -9.91 1.68
N ILE A 54 -16.78 -10.96 0.85
CA ILE A 54 -18.07 -11.62 0.60
C ILE A 54 -18.44 -12.47 1.81
N VAL A 55 -19.62 -12.21 2.39
CA VAL A 55 -20.20 -13.01 3.47
C VAL A 55 -21.21 -13.98 2.87
N LEU A 56 -21.02 -15.28 3.13
CA LEU A 56 -21.89 -16.36 2.62
C LEU A 56 -22.70 -17.04 3.71
N ASP A 57 -24.00 -17.23 3.47
CA ASP A 57 -24.90 -18.16 4.17
C ASP A 57 -24.89 -19.55 3.51
N GLU A 58 -25.17 -20.58 4.31
CA GLU A 58 -25.16 -22.01 3.93
C GLU A 58 -23.92 -22.44 3.14
N ALA A 59 -22.74 -21.93 3.52
CA ALA A 59 -21.49 -22.17 2.81
C ALA A 59 -21.06 -23.66 2.84
N GLU A 60 -20.87 -24.23 1.65
CA GLU A 60 -20.35 -25.59 1.43
C GLU A 60 -19.07 -25.55 0.59
N GLU A 61 -18.04 -26.26 1.03
CA GLU A 61 -16.86 -26.53 0.22
C GLU A 61 -17.10 -27.77 -0.65
N VAL A 62 -16.96 -27.61 -1.96
CA VAL A 62 -17.19 -28.64 -2.97
C VAL A 62 -15.88 -28.98 -3.67
N ASN A 63 -15.39 -30.21 -3.49
CA ASN A 63 -14.24 -30.70 -4.25
C ASN A 63 -14.70 -31.23 -5.62
N VAL A 64 -14.24 -30.61 -6.70
CA VAL A 64 -14.65 -30.88 -8.08
C VAL A 64 -14.22 -32.28 -8.55
N LYS A 65 -13.10 -32.82 -8.03
CA LYS A 65 -12.55 -34.11 -8.44
C LYS A 65 -13.25 -35.30 -7.75
N SER A 66 -13.47 -35.21 -6.45
CA SER A 66 -14.14 -36.27 -5.66
C SER A 66 -15.66 -36.13 -5.61
N LYS A 67 -16.20 -34.96 -5.98
CA LYS A 67 -17.60 -34.52 -5.73
C LYS A 67 -18.00 -34.54 -4.26
N SER A 68 -17.04 -34.59 -3.33
CA SER A 68 -17.33 -34.50 -1.89
C SER A 68 -17.73 -33.07 -1.52
N ARG A 69 -18.81 -32.95 -0.75
CA ARG A 69 -19.27 -31.69 -0.16
C ARG A 69 -19.03 -31.71 1.34
N ASN A 70 -18.29 -30.72 1.83
CA ASN A 70 -18.07 -30.51 3.25
C ASN A 70 -18.81 -29.25 3.66
N LYS A 71 -19.72 -29.35 4.65
CA LYS A 71 -20.23 -28.15 5.32
C LYS A 71 -19.10 -27.57 6.17
N THR A 72 -18.84 -26.28 6.01
CA THR A 72 -17.80 -25.59 6.78
C THR A 72 -18.27 -25.42 8.22
N THR A 73 -17.98 -26.40 9.06
CA THR A 73 -18.39 -26.44 10.47
C THR A 73 -17.23 -26.86 11.37
N SER A 74 -17.07 -26.14 12.48
CA SER A 74 -15.92 -26.14 13.41
C SER A 74 -14.68 -25.37 12.92
N LEU A 75 -13.93 -24.65 13.77
CA LEU A 75 -13.94 -24.63 15.24
C LEU A 75 -15.25 -24.15 15.88
N SER A 76 -15.62 -24.80 16.99
CA SER A 76 -16.86 -24.54 17.75
C SER A 76 -16.78 -23.21 18.49
N SER A 77 -17.84 -22.40 18.52
CA SER A 77 -19.04 -22.74 19.29
C SER A 77 -20.35 -22.19 18.69
N SER A 78 -21.41 -23.01 18.81
CA SER A 78 -22.83 -22.63 18.70
C SER A 78 -23.25 -21.60 17.64
N SER A 79 -23.48 -22.11 16.41
CA SER A 79 -24.52 -21.67 15.46
C SER A 79 -24.56 -20.22 14.97
N LEU A 80 -23.87 -19.95 13.85
CA LEU A 80 -24.45 -19.36 12.63
C LEU A 80 -23.53 -19.60 11.41
N ASN A 81 -24.10 -19.79 10.21
CA ASN A 81 -23.40 -20.36 9.05
C ASN A 81 -22.69 -19.31 8.15
N ALA A 82 -21.88 -18.42 8.72
CA ALA A 82 -21.17 -17.39 7.94
C ALA A 82 -19.74 -17.82 7.55
N THR A 83 -19.44 -17.87 6.25
CA THR A 83 -18.04 -17.98 5.75
C THR A 83 -17.64 -16.68 5.05
N ILE A 84 -16.49 -16.13 5.45
CA ILE A 84 -15.92 -14.88 4.90
C ILE A 84 -14.88 -15.22 3.83
N ILE A 85 -14.97 -14.60 2.65
CA ILE A 85 -13.99 -14.75 1.57
C ILE A 85 -13.36 -13.40 1.24
N SER A 86 -12.05 -13.31 1.40
CA SER A 86 -11.28 -12.09 1.12
C SER A 86 -10.81 -11.99 -0.34
N SER A 87 -10.78 -10.75 -0.84
CA SER A 87 -10.33 -10.33 -2.19
C SER A 87 -11.23 -10.68 -3.39
N PHE A 88 -11.82 -9.66 -4.02
CA PHE A 88 -12.52 -9.77 -5.31
C PHE A 88 -11.63 -9.99 -6.53
N ARG A 89 -10.31 -9.78 -6.45
CA ARG A 89 -9.45 -9.72 -7.65
C ARG A 89 -9.49 -11.00 -8.49
N ASN A 90 -9.93 -12.12 -7.91
CA ASN A 90 -9.83 -13.46 -8.46
C ASN A 90 -11.13 -14.30 -8.38
N VAL A 91 -12.29 -13.70 -8.10
CA VAL A 91 -13.57 -14.43 -7.95
C VAL A 91 -14.37 -14.43 -9.25
N LEU A 92 -14.46 -15.61 -9.88
CA LEU A 92 -15.43 -15.88 -10.95
C LEU A 92 -16.71 -16.49 -10.35
N LEU A 93 -17.85 -15.89 -10.69
CA LEU A 93 -19.20 -16.37 -10.33
C LEU A 93 -19.86 -17.00 -11.54
N THR A 94 -20.32 -18.26 -11.41
CA THR A 94 -21.11 -18.95 -12.42
C THR A 94 -22.47 -19.38 -11.87
N SER A 95 -23.47 -19.43 -12.75
CA SER A 95 -24.81 -19.94 -12.44
C SER A 95 -25.19 -21.03 -13.45
N GLU A 96 -24.66 -22.24 -13.28
CA GLU A 96 -25.08 -23.41 -14.05
C GLU A 96 -26.03 -24.30 -13.22
N PRO A 97 -27.14 -24.79 -13.79
CA PRO A 97 -28.08 -25.64 -13.09
C PRO A 97 -27.60 -27.10 -13.10
N VAL A 98 -27.13 -27.61 -11.96
CA VAL A 98 -26.81 -29.04 -11.79
C VAL A 98 -27.98 -29.74 -11.11
N THR A 99 -28.66 -30.60 -11.85
CA THR A 99 -29.68 -31.52 -11.33
C THR A 99 -29.07 -32.56 -10.39
N ILE A 100 -29.70 -32.77 -9.24
CA ILE A 100 -29.31 -33.79 -8.26
C ILE A 100 -30.28 -34.99 -8.36
N SER A 101 -29.73 -36.20 -8.35
CA SER A 101 -30.47 -37.45 -8.18
C SER A 101 -30.08 -38.11 -6.84
N GLU A 102 -31.03 -38.83 -6.27
CA GLU A 102 -31.04 -39.49 -4.94
C GLU A 102 -29.94 -40.58 -4.81
N THR A 103 -29.45 -40.97 -3.62
CA THR A 103 -30.23 -41.76 -2.63
C THR A 103 -29.62 -41.88 -1.21
N LEU A 104 -30.53 -41.80 -0.22
CA LEU A 104 -30.66 -42.39 1.14
C LEU A 104 -29.48 -42.96 2.00
N ARG A 105 -29.46 -42.50 3.28
CA ARG A 105 -29.42 -43.19 4.63
C ARG A 105 -28.29 -44.23 4.93
N VAL A 106 -27.85 -44.53 6.17
CA VAL A 106 -28.44 -44.49 7.54
C VAL A 106 -27.35 -44.23 8.63
N PHE A 107 -27.74 -43.71 9.82
CA PHE A 107 -27.04 -43.67 11.13
C PHE A 107 -26.83 -45.09 11.77
N PRO A 108 -26.35 -45.33 13.04
CA PRO A 108 -25.80 -44.44 14.11
C PRO A 108 -24.59 -44.95 15.00
N LEU A 109 -24.05 -44.03 15.85
CA LEU A 109 -23.61 -44.13 17.29
C LEU A 109 -22.29 -44.83 17.80
N MET A 110 -21.55 -44.05 18.62
CA MET A 110 -20.86 -44.34 19.93
C MET A 110 -19.70 -45.34 20.08
N PHE A 111 -18.56 -44.90 20.69
CA PHE A 111 -18.24 -45.11 22.14
C PHE A 111 -16.95 -44.37 22.60
N THR A 112 -16.54 -44.55 23.87
CA THR A 112 -15.74 -43.63 24.73
C THR A 112 -14.40 -44.18 25.28
N HIS A 113 -13.61 -43.31 25.96
CA HIS A 113 -12.52 -43.58 26.96
C HIS A 113 -11.13 -44.01 26.43
N CYS A 114 -9.99 -43.91 27.15
CA CYS A 114 -9.45 -43.07 28.27
C CYS A 114 -7.95 -43.46 28.54
N TYR A 115 -7.25 -42.79 29.48
CA TYR A 115 -6.05 -43.19 30.27
C TYR A 115 -4.60 -42.69 29.94
N SER A 116 -4.05 -41.87 30.87
CA SER A 116 -2.76 -41.94 31.64
C SER A 116 -1.46 -42.60 31.07
N SER A 117 -0.21 -42.32 31.49
CA SER A 117 0.51 -41.35 32.37
C SER A 117 2.02 -41.72 32.40
N LEU A 118 2.97 -40.82 32.78
CA LEU A 118 4.14 -41.08 33.69
C LEU A 118 5.12 -39.88 33.87
N THR A 119 6.04 -39.98 34.85
CA THR A 119 6.91 -38.90 35.39
C THR A 119 8.37 -39.33 35.65
N LEU A 120 9.31 -38.35 35.68
CA LEU A 120 10.58 -38.22 36.46
C LEU A 120 11.36 -36.99 35.89
N SER A 121 12.35 -36.32 36.52
CA SER A 121 12.94 -36.30 37.89
C SER A 121 13.63 -34.93 38.15
N THR A 122 14.35 -34.74 39.27
CA THR A 122 15.14 -33.53 39.63
C THR A 122 16.59 -33.87 40.00
N THR A 123 17.62 -33.02 39.75
CA THR A 123 18.14 -31.89 40.59
C THR A 123 19.44 -31.37 39.91
N ILE A 124 19.92 -30.11 40.08
CA ILE A 124 20.88 -29.67 41.13
C ILE A 124 21.24 -28.16 40.99
N LEU A 125 21.49 -27.52 42.16
CA LEU A 125 22.18 -26.24 42.48
C LEU A 125 21.64 -24.86 42.06
N SER A 126 21.59 -23.99 43.06
CA SER A 126 21.16 -22.58 43.00
C SER A 126 22.38 -21.64 43.04
N ILE A 127 22.42 -20.65 42.14
CA ILE A 127 23.19 -19.42 42.32
C ILE A 127 22.18 -18.27 42.40
N ILE A 128 21.99 -17.71 43.59
CA ILE A 128 21.09 -16.57 43.79
C ILE A 128 21.86 -15.29 43.49
N VAL A 129 21.82 -14.85 42.24
CA VAL A 129 22.03 -13.43 41.89
C VAL A 129 20.70 -12.72 42.17
N PRO A 130 20.68 -11.52 42.77
CA PRO A 130 19.44 -10.77 42.95
C PRO A 130 18.79 -10.51 41.58
N ALA A 131 17.61 -11.09 41.37
CA ALA A 131 16.95 -11.08 40.06
C ALA A 131 16.61 -9.68 39.56
N SER A 132 16.50 -8.68 40.44
CA SER A 132 16.20 -7.28 40.09
C SER A 132 17.23 -6.66 39.14
N SER A 133 18.54 -6.86 39.34
CA SER A 133 19.56 -6.24 38.49
C SER A 133 19.76 -6.95 37.14
N ILE A 134 19.43 -8.25 37.05
CA ILE A 134 19.40 -8.98 35.78
C ILE A 134 18.11 -8.64 35.00
N LEU A 135 16.99 -8.46 35.69
CA LEU A 135 15.72 -8.12 35.04
C LEU A 135 15.76 -6.71 34.43
N GLU A 136 16.31 -5.72 35.13
CA GLU A 136 16.47 -4.36 34.56
C GLU A 136 17.41 -4.36 33.35
N THR A 137 18.57 -5.01 33.43
CA THR A 137 19.51 -5.07 32.29
C THR A 137 18.97 -5.87 31.10
N GLY A 138 18.27 -6.98 31.35
CA GLY A 138 17.60 -7.78 30.32
C GLY A 138 16.39 -7.09 29.69
N ILE A 139 15.59 -6.35 30.47
CA ILE A 139 14.49 -5.53 29.95
C ILE A 139 15.04 -4.37 29.12
N GLN A 140 16.10 -3.69 29.55
CA GLN A 140 16.70 -2.60 28.77
C GLN A 140 17.21 -3.13 27.41
N LEU A 141 17.96 -4.24 27.41
CA LEU A 141 18.45 -4.88 26.19
C LEU A 141 17.33 -5.37 25.25
N THR A 142 16.26 -5.96 25.79
CA THR A 142 15.12 -6.43 24.96
C THR A 142 14.21 -5.29 24.47
N VAL A 143 14.15 -4.18 25.20
CA VAL A 143 13.51 -2.94 24.72
C VAL A 143 14.33 -2.31 23.60
N ASP A 144 15.66 -2.37 23.63
CA ASP A 144 16.51 -1.85 22.54
C ASP A 144 16.42 -2.67 21.24
N GLU A 145 16.05 -3.96 21.32
CA GLU A 145 15.84 -4.83 20.15
C GLU A 145 14.45 -4.68 19.48
N PHE A 146 13.47 -4.01 20.11
CA PHE A 146 12.09 -4.01 19.62
C PHE A 146 11.70 -2.72 18.89
N PHE A 147 11.19 -2.87 17.66
CA PHE A 147 10.57 -1.79 16.88
C PHE A 147 9.43 -1.13 17.68
N GLU A 148 9.31 0.19 17.57
CA GLU A 148 8.18 0.92 18.13
C GLU A 148 6.88 0.51 17.43
N ALA A 149 5.79 0.44 18.19
CA ALA A 149 4.48 0.11 17.63
C ALA A 149 3.99 1.26 16.72
N PRO A 150 3.67 1.01 15.44
CA PRO A 150 3.26 2.08 14.53
C PRO A 150 1.91 2.67 14.96
N GLY A 151 1.80 3.99 15.03
CA GLY A 151 0.59 4.70 15.50
C GLY A 151 -0.46 5.01 14.42
N HIS A 152 -0.07 5.04 13.15
CA HIS A 152 -0.94 5.39 12.02
C HIS A 152 -1.98 4.31 11.67
N THR A 153 -2.97 4.61 10.83
CA THR A 153 -3.94 3.64 10.28
C THR A 153 -3.80 3.46 8.77
N ASN A 154 -3.13 4.38 8.07
CA ASN A 154 -2.99 4.36 6.62
C ASN A 154 -1.74 5.18 6.20
N ASN A 155 -1.19 4.86 5.03
CA ASN A 155 -0.05 5.56 4.46
C ASN A 155 -0.47 6.24 3.15
N TRP A 156 0.07 7.43 2.91
CA TRP A 156 -0.11 8.23 1.71
C TRP A 156 1.25 8.63 1.13
N ALA A 157 1.30 8.86 -0.17
CA ALA A 157 2.50 9.34 -0.84
C ALA A 157 2.17 10.50 -1.80
N VAL A 158 3.08 11.48 -1.87
CA VAL A 158 3.10 12.54 -2.88
C VAL A 158 4.44 12.46 -3.58
N LEU A 159 4.44 12.01 -4.84
CA LEU A 159 5.64 11.75 -5.63
C LEU A 159 5.73 12.74 -6.79
N VAL A 160 6.78 13.55 -6.83
CA VAL A 160 6.86 14.74 -7.69
C VAL A 160 8.16 14.75 -8.49
N ASP A 161 8.03 14.67 -9.82
CA ASP A 161 9.06 15.08 -10.77
C ASP A 161 8.79 16.53 -11.14
N THR A 162 9.68 17.41 -10.71
CA THR A 162 9.55 18.86 -10.92
C THR A 162 10.14 19.33 -12.26
N SER A 163 10.83 18.45 -12.99
CA SER A 163 11.67 18.82 -14.13
C SER A 163 11.02 18.60 -15.49
N ARG A 164 11.42 19.42 -16.46
CA ARG A 164 10.92 19.34 -17.83
C ARG A 164 12.01 18.91 -18.82
N PHE A 165 11.60 18.53 -20.03
CA PHE A 165 12.43 18.17 -21.18
C PHE A 165 13.10 16.78 -21.13
N TRP A 166 13.37 16.24 -22.33
CA TRP A 166 13.91 14.89 -22.55
C TRP A 166 15.20 14.58 -21.77
N PHE A 167 16.10 15.54 -21.60
CA PHE A 167 17.37 15.34 -20.89
C PHE A 167 17.18 15.12 -19.37
N ASN A 168 15.97 15.31 -18.86
CA ASN A 168 15.57 15.06 -17.47
C ASN A 168 14.74 13.79 -17.28
N TYR A 169 14.72 12.90 -18.28
CA TYR A 169 14.08 11.57 -18.26
C TYR A 169 14.14 10.85 -16.90
N ARG A 170 15.33 10.84 -16.29
CA ARG A 170 15.61 10.24 -14.97
C ARG A 170 14.68 10.69 -13.84
N HIS A 171 14.25 11.95 -13.79
CA HIS A 171 13.41 12.42 -12.69
C HIS A 171 12.00 11.78 -12.77
N SER A 172 11.45 11.64 -13.98
CA SER A 172 10.19 10.91 -14.19
C SER A 172 10.33 9.42 -13.88
N SER A 173 11.45 8.77 -14.27
CA SER A 173 11.67 7.35 -13.97
C SER A 173 11.97 7.09 -12.49
N ASN A 174 12.62 8.00 -11.76
CA ASN A 174 12.80 7.95 -10.31
C ASN A 174 11.43 7.87 -9.61
N VAL A 175 10.53 8.81 -9.92
CA VAL A 175 9.14 8.85 -9.39
C VAL A 175 8.40 7.56 -9.68
N LEU A 176 8.40 7.11 -10.94
CA LEU A 176 7.68 5.90 -11.33
C LEU A 176 8.28 4.64 -10.69
N SER A 177 9.60 4.58 -10.47
CA SER A 177 10.24 3.46 -9.78
C SER A 177 9.85 3.39 -8.30
N LEU A 178 9.79 4.54 -7.62
CA LEU A 178 9.31 4.61 -6.23
C LEU A 178 7.82 4.29 -6.13
N TYR A 179 7.00 4.78 -7.08
CA TYR A 179 5.59 4.42 -7.22
C TYR A 179 5.38 2.91 -7.29
N HIS A 180 6.09 2.21 -8.19
CA HIS A 180 6.01 0.75 -8.28
C HIS A 180 6.47 0.04 -7.00
N SER A 181 7.47 0.59 -6.30
CA SER A 181 7.96 0.04 -5.03
C SER A 181 6.90 0.11 -3.92
N ILE A 182 6.26 1.26 -3.71
CA ILE A 182 5.23 1.43 -2.68
C ILE A 182 3.89 0.76 -3.05
N LYS A 183 3.56 0.71 -4.34
CA LYS A 183 2.38 0.00 -4.87
C LYS A 183 2.52 -1.52 -4.72
N ARG A 184 3.72 -2.06 -4.96
CA ARG A 184 4.09 -3.45 -4.66
C ARG A 184 3.95 -3.78 -3.17
N LEU A 185 4.25 -2.81 -2.31
CA LEU A 185 4.03 -2.87 -0.87
C LEU A 185 2.58 -2.56 -0.44
N GLY A 186 1.66 -2.45 -1.40
CA GLY A 186 0.22 -2.47 -1.19
C GLY A 186 -0.45 -1.12 -0.89
N ILE A 187 0.28 -0.01 -0.94
CA ILE A 187 -0.34 1.33 -0.88
C ILE A 187 -1.22 1.46 -2.15
N PRO A 188 -2.53 1.77 -2.01
CA PRO A 188 -3.44 1.87 -3.15
C PRO A 188 -3.25 3.18 -3.90
N ASP A 189 -3.61 3.19 -5.18
CA ASP A 189 -3.52 4.39 -6.05
C ASP A 189 -4.31 5.58 -5.50
N SER A 190 -5.43 5.32 -4.83
CA SER A 190 -6.23 6.34 -4.12
C SER A 190 -5.49 7.09 -3.02
N ASN A 191 -4.29 6.62 -2.63
CA ASN A 191 -3.43 7.17 -1.60
C ASN A 191 -2.07 7.67 -2.15
N ILE A 192 -1.83 7.58 -3.46
CA ILE A 192 -0.56 7.99 -4.08
C ILE A 192 -0.87 9.08 -5.10
N ILE A 193 -0.40 10.30 -4.84
CA ILE A 193 -0.50 11.42 -5.77
C ILE A 193 0.78 11.49 -6.59
N VAL A 194 0.68 11.35 -7.90
CA VAL A 194 1.81 11.40 -8.83
C VAL A 194 1.77 12.67 -9.68
N MET A 195 2.87 13.42 -9.66
CA MET A 195 3.07 14.63 -10.44
C MET A 195 4.26 14.45 -11.38
N LEU A 196 4.03 14.48 -12.71
CA LEU A 196 5.09 14.36 -13.73
C LEU A 196 5.11 15.62 -14.62
N ALA A 197 6.19 16.40 -14.53
CA ALA A 197 6.35 17.66 -15.26
C ALA A 197 6.65 17.50 -16.77
N GLU A 198 7.13 16.33 -17.22
CA GLU A 198 7.34 16.00 -18.64
C GLU A 198 6.60 14.69 -19.02
N ASP A 199 6.00 14.67 -20.21
CA ASP A 199 5.40 13.45 -20.79
C ASP A 199 6.46 12.67 -21.58
N ILE A 200 7.39 12.06 -20.85
CA ILE A 200 8.43 11.17 -21.39
C ILE A 200 7.83 10.01 -22.25
N PRO A 201 6.71 9.35 -21.87
CA PRO A 201 6.07 8.33 -22.70
C PRO A 201 5.64 8.82 -24.09
N CYS A 202 5.13 10.06 -24.20
CA CYS A 202 4.67 10.65 -25.46
C CYS A 202 5.69 11.57 -26.15
N ASN A 203 6.90 11.74 -25.59
CA ASN A 203 7.92 12.60 -26.17
C ASN A 203 8.40 12.04 -27.53
N ALA A 204 8.50 12.90 -28.55
CA ALA A 204 8.90 12.51 -29.91
C ALA A 204 10.34 11.94 -30.03
N ARG A 205 11.17 12.07 -28.98
CA ARG A 205 12.49 11.42 -28.88
C ARG A 205 12.44 9.99 -28.35
N ASN A 206 11.30 9.53 -27.84
CA ASN A 206 11.15 8.19 -27.29
C ASN A 206 10.96 7.15 -28.42
N PRO A 207 11.93 6.24 -28.65
CA PRO A 207 11.82 5.22 -29.69
C PRO A 207 10.80 4.13 -29.35
N LYS A 208 10.30 4.10 -28.11
CA LYS A 208 9.30 3.16 -27.60
C LYS A 208 8.12 3.96 -26.98
N PRO A 209 7.20 4.51 -27.79
CA PRO A 209 6.08 5.31 -27.30
C PRO A 209 5.27 4.60 -26.22
N GLY A 210 4.82 5.35 -25.21
CA GLY A 210 4.08 4.79 -24.07
C GLY A 210 4.95 4.05 -23.04
N THR A 211 6.28 4.19 -23.09
CA THR A 211 7.19 3.48 -22.18
C THR A 211 8.20 4.38 -21.46
N VAL A 212 8.54 4.01 -20.22
CA VAL A 212 9.62 4.59 -19.41
C VAL A 212 10.39 3.45 -18.74
N PHE A 213 11.72 3.55 -18.65
CA PHE A 213 12.60 2.53 -18.07
C PHE A 213 13.67 3.18 -17.18
N ASN A 214 14.01 2.60 -16.04
CA ASN A 214 15.04 3.09 -15.13
C ASN A 214 16.44 2.51 -15.37
N SER A 215 16.60 1.67 -16.39
CA SER A 215 17.87 1.10 -16.84
C SER A 215 17.70 0.61 -18.29
N PRO A 216 18.75 0.64 -19.15
CA PRO A 216 18.65 0.23 -20.55
C PRO A 216 18.13 -1.20 -20.76
N ASN A 217 18.40 -2.08 -19.78
CA ASN A 217 17.98 -3.48 -19.79
C ASN A 217 16.80 -3.77 -18.85
N SER A 218 16.10 -2.74 -18.36
CA SER A 218 14.98 -2.93 -17.43
C SER A 218 13.82 -3.68 -18.12
N PRO A 219 13.37 -4.83 -17.58
CA PRO A 219 12.32 -5.63 -18.20
C PRO A 219 10.91 -5.04 -18.01
N GLN A 220 10.75 -4.09 -17.09
CA GLN A 220 9.48 -3.50 -16.73
C GLN A 220 9.32 -2.11 -17.34
N ASN A 221 8.25 -1.90 -18.11
CA ASN A 221 7.80 -0.55 -18.44
C ASN A 221 7.24 0.10 -17.17
N LEU A 222 7.87 1.17 -16.72
CA LEU A 222 7.48 1.92 -15.53
C LEU A 222 6.22 2.75 -15.70
N TYR A 223 5.81 3.10 -16.93
CA TYR A 223 4.59 3.87 -17.16
C TYR A 223 3.35 2.95 -17.30
N GLY A 224 3.47 1.87 -18.08
CA GLY A 224 2.53 0.74 -18.09
C GLY A 224 1.05 1.08 -18.33
N GLU A 225 0.17 0.15 -17.94
CA GLU A 225 -1.28 0.39 -17.77
C GLU A 225 -1.63 0.68 -16.30
N ASP A 226 -0.71 0.36 -15.37
CA ASP A 226 -0.95 0.38 -13.93
C ASP A 226 -0.65 1.73 -13.25
N VAL A 227 -0.19 2.78 -13.94
CA VAL A 227 0.16 4.06 -13.30
C VAL A 227 -0.97 5.07 -13.43
N GLU A 228 -1.50 5.52 -12.29
CA GLU A 228 -2.29 6.74 -12.23
C GLU A 228 -1.37 7.95 -12.07
N VAL A 229 -1.39 8.87 -13.05
CA VAL A 229 -0.70 10.16 -12.97
C VAL A 229 -1.73 11.27 -12.86
N ASP A 230 -1.78 11.91 -11.70
CA ASP A 230 -2.78 12.91 -11.33
C ASP A 230 -2.49 14.27 -11.98
N TYR A 231 -1.27 14.78 -11.80
CA TYR A 231 -0.84 16.06 -12.34
C TYR A 231 0.18 15.86 -13.46
N ARG A 232 -0.14 16.33 -14.66
CA ARG A 232 0.64 16.10 -15.88
C ARG A 232 1.09 17.39 -16.52
N GLY A 233 2.36 17.46 -16.93
CA GLY A 233 2.90 18.58 -17.70
C GLY A 233 2.61 19.92 -17.03
N ALA A 234 1.87 20.80 -17.72
CA ALA A 234 1.53 22.14 -17.24
C ALA A 234 0.77 22.19 -15.89
N GLU A 235 0.17 21.08 -15.43
CA GLU A 235 -0.47 21.05 -14.10
C GLU A 235 0.52 20.91 -12.93
N VAL A 236 1.78 20.54 -13.19
CA VAL A 236 2.82 20.41 -12.16
C VAL A 236 3.44 21.77 -11.86
N THR A 237 2.80 22.50 -10.96
CA THR A 237 3.20 23.85 -10.52
C THR A 237 3.45 23.88 -9.02
N VAL A 238 4.22 24.88 -8.56
CA VAL A 238 4.43 25.14 -7.12
C VAL A 238 3.08 25.33 -6.41
N GLU A 239 2.17 26.08 -7.05
CA GLU A 239 0.82 26.34 -6.54
C GLU A 239 0.02 25.04 -6.33
N ASN A 240 0.04 24.11 -7.30
CA ASN A 240 -0.70 22.85 -7.18
C ASN A 240 -0.06 21.91 -6.16
N PHE A 241 1.27 21.86 -6.06
CA PHE A 241 1.95 21.10 -5.02
C PHE A 241 1.60 21.62 -3.61
N VAL A 242 1.73 22.93 -3.37
CA VAL A 242 1.35 23.55 -2.09
C VAL A 242 -0.15 23.40 -1.83
N ARG A 243 -1.01 23.44 -2.85
CA ARG A 243 -2.45 23.19 -2.73
C ARG A 243 -2.76 21.75 -2.29
N VAL A 244 -2.07 20.74 -2.85
CA VAL A 244 -2.19 19.33 -2.43
C VAL A 244 -1.81 19.18 -0.96
N LEU A 245 -0.64 19.71 -0.57
CA LEU A 245 -0.19 19.66 0.83
C LEU A 245 -1.14 20.41 1.76
N THR A 246 -1.52 21.65 1.46
CA THR A 246 -2.39 22.47 2.34
C THR A 246 -3.88 22.11 2.27
N GLY A 247 -4.30 21.31 1.29
CA GLY A 247 -5.70 20.86 1.12
C GLY A 247 -6.64 21.94 0.60
N ARG A 248 -6.12 23.10 0.17
CA ARG A 248 -6.87 24.29 -0.27
C ARG A 248 -7.39 24.15 -1.71
N HIS A 249 -8.09 23.06 -1.97
CA HIS A 249 -8.70 22.73 -3.25
C HIS A 249 -10.08 23.38 -3.39
N ASP A 250 -10.45 23.70 -4.64
CA ASP A 250 -11.84 24.02 -4.99
C ASP A 250 -12.74 22.78 -4.81
N GLU A 251 -14.01 22.97 -4.44
CA GLU A 251 -14.98 21.88 -4.22
C GLU A 251 -15.16 20.97 -5.43
N SER A 252 -14.96 21.47 -6.66
CA SER A 252 -15.02 20.69 -7.90
C SER A 252 -13.78 19.85 -8.20
N THR A 253 -12.68 20.02 -7.45
CA THR A 253 -11.41 19.31 -7.72
C THR A 253 -11.59 17.79 -7.62
N PRO A 254 -11.19 16.97 -8.61
CA PRO A 254 -11.31 15.51 -8.55
C PRO A 254 -10.68 14.88 -7.30
N ARG A 255 -11.21 13.75 -6.83
CA ARG A 255 -10.75 13.09 -5.58
C ARG A 255 -9.28 12.65 -5.63
N ASN A 256 -8.83 12.08 -6.75
CA ASN A 256 -7.46 11.63 -6.96
C ASN A 256 -6.44 12.79 -6.89
N LYS A 257 -6.86 13.99 -7.27
CA LYS A 257 -6.10 15.24 -7.11
C LYS A 257 -6.10 15.82 -5.67
N ARG A 258 -6.50 15.09 -4.63
CA ARG A 258 -6.55 15.58 -3.24
C ARG A 258 -5.85 14.65 -2.24
N LEU A 259 -5.01 15.22 -1.39
CA LEU A 259 -4.36 14.49 -0.28
C LEU A 259 -5.33 14.36 0.91
N LEU A 260 -6.14 13.30 0.96
CA LEU A 260 -7.19 13.11 1.97
C LEU A 260 -6.66 12.47 3.27
N THR A 261 -5.55 13.01 3.78
CA THR A 261 -4.87 12.59 5.02
C THR A 261 -5.48 13.21 6.28
N ASN A 262 -5.25 12.56 7.42
CA ASN A 262 -5.65 13.03 8.75
C ASN A 262 -4.56 12.71 9.81
N HIS A 263 -4.86 12.96 11.09
CA HIS A 263 -3.97 12.73 12.24
C HIS A 263 -3.57 11.26 12.48
N GLN A 264 -4.08 10.32 11.68
CA GLN A 264 -3.71 8.90 11.70
C GLN A 264 -3.02 8.48 10.40
N SER A 265 -2.76 9.39 9.45
CA SER A 265 -2.08 9.09 8.19
C SER A 265 -0.58 9.33 8.32
N ASN A 266 0.26 8.34 8.01
CA ASN A 266 1.67 8.66 7.71
C ASN A 266 1.78 9.14 6.26
N VAL A 267 2.61 10.16 6.03
CA VAL A 267 2.72 10.82 4.72
C VAL A 267 4.17 10.79 4.22
N LEU A 268 4.38 10.17 3.07
CA LEU A 268 5.62 10.23 2.30
C LEU A 268 5.54 11.40 1.31
N ILE A 269 6.55 12.27 1.29
CA ILE A 269 6.74 13.28 0.25
C ILE A 269 8.09 13.00 -0.41
N TYR A 270 8.09 12.78 -1.72
CA TYR A 270 9.28 12.56 -2.52
C TYR A 270 9.35 13.61 -3.64
N LEU A 271 10.37 14.46 -3.59
CA LEU A 271 10.65 15.47 -4.62
C LEU A 271 11.92 15.08 -5.37
N THR A 272 11.89 15.08 -6.70
CA THR A 272 13.08 14.91 -7.53
C THR A 272 13.09 15.92 -8.67
N GLY A 273 14.29 16.39 -9.02
CA GLY A 273 14.44 17.41 -10.04
C GLY A 273 15.77 18.16 -9.98
N HIS A 274 15.77 19.40 -10.48
CA HIS A 274 16.88 20.34 -10.34
C HIS A 274 16.61 21.35 -9.23
N GLY A 275 17.61 21.58 -8.38
CA GLY A 275 17.53 22.50 -7.26
C GLY A 275 18.86 23.20 -7.01
N GLY A 276 18.89 23.96 -5.94
CA GLY A 276 20.07 24.67 -5.46
C GLY A 276 19.93 24.95 -3.97
N ASP A 277 20.74 25.87 -3.47
CA ASP A 277 20.67 26.26 -2.07
C ASP A 277 19.31 26.91 -1.76
N SER A 278 18.53 26.25 -0.90
CA SER A 278 17.23 26.66 -0.39
C SER A 278 16.05 26.64 -1.40
N PHE A 279 16.20 26.04 -2.59
CA PHE A 279 15.09 25.92 -3.56
C PHE A 279 15.16 24.69 -4.49
N ILE A 280 14.00 24.27 -5.01
CA ILE A 280 13.86 23.30 -6.10
C ILE A 280 13.03 23.90 -7.25
N LYS A 281 13.48 23.70 -8.49
CA LYS A 281 12.83 24.25 -9.69
C LYS A 281 11.64 23.40 -10.14
N PHE A 282 10.51 24.06 -10.38
CA PHE A 282 9.35 23.51 -11.06
C PHE A 282 9.32 24.02 -12.51
N GLN A 283 9.31 23.08 -13.46
CA GLN A 283 9.26 23.30 -14.91
C GLN A 283 10.27 24.33 -15.45
N ASP A 284 11.45 24.42 -14.83
CA ASP A 284 12.53 25.36 -15.18
C ASP A 284 12.09 26.85 -15.24
N THR A 285 10.98 27.19 -14.58
CA THR A 285 10.35 28.52 -14.65
C THR A 285 9.83 29.03 -13.30
N GLN A 286 9.51 28.14 -12.37
CA GLN A 286 9.14 28.46 -11.00
C GLN A 286 10.15 27.83 -10.04
N GLU A 287 10.27 28.38 -8.83
CA GLU A 287 11.10 27.84 -7.76
C GLU A 287 10.21 27.67 -6.52
N LEU A 288 10.28 26.51 -5.88
CA LEU A 288 9.69 26.22 -4.58
C LEU A 288 10.81 26.34 -3.54
N THR A 289 10.65 27.26 -2.59
CA THR A 289 11.66 27.52 -1.55
C THR A 289 11.50 26.59 -0.34
N ASN A 290 12.58 26.40 0.41
CA ASN A 290 12.55 25.68 1.69
C ASN A 290 11.56 26.29 2.70
N ALA A 291 11.44 27.63 2.73
CA ALA A 291 10.47 28.33 3.55
C ALA A 291 9.01 28.00 3.14
N GLU A 292 8.71 27.87 1.85
CA GLU A 292 7.38 27.44 1.39
C GLU A 292 7.08 25.98 1.73
N ILE A 293 8.07 25.09 1.64
CA ILE A 293 7.97 23.69 2.08
C ILE A 293 7.65 23.62 3.58
N GLY A 294 8.45 24.31 4.40
CA GLY A 294 8.24 24.39 5.85
C GLY A 294 6.88 24.96 6.22
N ASN A 295 6.44 26.04 5.57
CA ASN A 295 5.12 26.64 5.78
C ASN A 295 3.96 25.72 5.35
N ALA A 296 4.11 24.96 4.26
CA ALA A 296 3.10 24.00 3.81
C ALA A 296 2.98 22.82 4.78
N ILE A 297 4.09 22.28 5.27
CA ILE A 297 4.12 21.20 6.26
C ILE A 297 3.58 21.68 7.62
N ARG A 298 3.93 22.89 8.06
CA ARG A 298 3.34 23.51 9.27
C ARG A 298 1.83 23.68 9.15
N THR A 299 1.34 24.09 7.97
CA THR A 299 -0.10 24.13 7.70
C THR A 299 -0.73 22.73 7.81
N MET A 300 -0.08 21.67 7.33
CA MET A 300 -0.58 20.29 7.51
C MET A 300 -0.62 19.86 8.99
N TYR A 301 0.39 20.24 9.76
CA TYR A 301 0.46 19.95 11.20
C TYR A 301 -0.68 20.65 11.97
N GLU A 302 -0.83 21.96 11.79
CA GLU A 302 -1.88 22.78 12.41
C GLU A 302 -3.30 22.27 12.09
N HIS A 303 -3.50 21.71 10.88
CA HIS A 303 -4.78 21.16 10.45
C HIS A 303 -4.95 19.66 10.77
N ASN A 304 -4.03 19.06 11.55
CA ASN A 304 -4.07 17.65 11.96
C ASN A 304 -4.14 16.68 10.75
N ARG A 305 -3.30 16.90 9.74
CA ARG A 305 -3.30 16.17 8.45
C ARG A 305 -2.17 15.16 8.26
N TYR A 306 -1.42 14.84 9.31
CA TYR A 306 -0.55 13.67 9.37
C TYR A 306 -0.36 13.20 10.82
N ASN A 307 0.05 11.95 11.00
CA ASN A 307 0.59 11.38 12.25
C ASN A 307 2.11 11.55 12.28
N GLU A 308 2.80 11.00 11.29
CA GLU A 308 4.21 11.22 11.01
C GLU A 308 4.41 11.50 9.51
N MET A 309 5.50 12.16 9.16
CA MET A 309 5.86 12.47 7.78
C MET A 309 7.29 12.04 7.49
N PHE A 310 7.53 11.52 6.30
CA PHE A 310 8.88 11.33 5.77
C PHE A 310 9.06 12.17 4.51
N PHE A 311 9.95 13.15 4.58
CA PHE A 311 10.27 14.06 3.49
C PHE A 311 11.61 13.68 2.84
N ILE A 312 11.60 13.48 1.52
CA ILE A 312 12.74 13.06 0.73
C ILE A 312 12.96 14.08 -0.40
N ALA A 313 14.16 14.66 -0.45
CA ALA A 313 14.59 15.56 -1.51
C ALA A 313 15.74 14.95 -2.33
N ASP A 314 15.46 14.47 -3.54
CA ASP A 314 16.47 13.96 -4.48
C ASP A 314 16.84 15.02 -5.53
N THR A 315 17.74 15.93 -5.15
CA THR A 315 18.29 16.98 -6.01
C THR A 315 19.62 17.55 -5.48
N CYS A 316 20.24 18.50 -6.19
CA CYS A 316 21.45 19.19 -5.75
C CYS A 316 21.18 20.06 -4.51
N ARG A 317 22.13 20.08 -3.57
CA ARG A 317 22.08 20.85 -2.30
C ARG A 317 20.84 20.58 -1.46
N SER A 318 20.25 19.39 -1.64
CA SER A 318 18.89 19.06 -1.20
C SER A 318 18.69 19.08 0.31
N ALA A 319 19.74 18.98 1.12
CA ALA A 319 19.66 19.18 2.57
C ALA A 319 19.05 20.54 2.96
N SER A 320 19.30 21.58 2.17
CA SER A 320 18.77 22.94 2.41
C SER A 320 17.23 23.02 2.35
N LEU A 321 16.58 22.04 1.71
CA LEU A 321 15.13 22.03 1.50
C LEU A 321 14.33 21.68 2.76
N TYR A 322 14.93 20.98 3.73
CA TYR A 322 14.29 20.63 5.00
C TYR A 322 14.69 21.52 6.19
N GLU A 323 15.65 22.44 6.03
CA GLU A 323 16.13 23.31 7.12
C GLU A 323 15.04 24.22 7.75
N TRP A 324 13.98 24.51 6.99
CA TRP A 324 12.83 25.31 7.44
C TRP A 324 11.63 24.48 7.92
N ILE A 325 11.77 23.15 7.95
CA ILE A 325 10.78 22.27 8.57
C ILE A 325 11.02 22.28 10.08
N ASP A 326 10.03 22.75 10.83
CA ASP A 326 10.03 22.82 12.31
C ASP A 326 8.85 22.04 12.94
N SER A 327 8.09 21.35 12.09
CA SER A 327 6.82 20.73 12.47
C SER A 327 7.08 19.34 13.07
N PRO A 328 6.54 19.01 14.25
CA PRO A 328 6.79 17.72 14.89
C PRO A 328 6.38 16.51 14.04
N GLY A 329 7.06 15.39 14.25
CA GLY A 329 6.78 14.12 13.59
C GLY A 329 7.32 14.00 12.17
N VAL A 330 8.21 14.91 11.74
CA VAL A 330 8.77 14.91 10.38
C VAL A 330 10.22 14.41 10.39
N LEU A 331 10.45 13.24 9.81
CA LEU A 331 11.77 12.74 9.44
C LEU A 331 12.14 13.31 8.06
N SER A 332 13.38 13.75 7.85
CA SER A 332 13.81 14.29 6.54
C SER A 332 15.12 13.69 6.06
N THR A 333 15.26 13.50 4.74
CA THR A 333 16.50 13.06 4.09
C THR A 333 16.70 13.70 2.73
N SER A 334 17.96 13.78 2.28
CA SER A 334 18.36 14.39 1.02
C SER A 334 19.43 13.57 0.28
N SER A 335 19.48 13.68 -1.04
CA SER A 335 20.53 13.03 -1.84
C SER A 335 21.88 13.74 -1.82
N SER A 336 21.96 14.97 -1.32
CA SER A 336 23.20 15.73 -1.12
C SER A 336 23.12 16.68 0.07
N LEU A 337 24.29 17.07 0.62
CA LEU A 337 24.41 18.17 1.59
C LEU A 337 24.39 19.54 0.89
N THR A 338 24.19 20.62 1.66
CA THR A 338 24.00 22.00 1.17
C THR A 338 25.12 22.56 0.28
N HIS A 339 26.31 21.96 0.33
CA HIS A 339 27.50 22.36 -0.42
C HIS A 339 27.93 21.32 -1.47
N GLU A 340 27.08 20.33 -1.75
CA GLU A 340 27.31 19.24 -2.70
C GLU A 340 26.23 19.22 -3.78
N GLU A 341 26.58 18.65 -4.94
CA GLU A 341 25.67 18.40 -6.05
C GLU A 341 25.20 16.93 -6.01
N SER A 342 24.01 16.63 -6.54
CA SER A 342 23.54 15.25 -6.74
C SER A 342 23.87 14.75 -8.15
N TYR A 343 24.09 13.45 -8.32
CA TYR A 343 24.59 12.89 -9.58
C TYR A 343 23.67 11.82 -10.19
N SER A 344 23.57 11.85 -11.52
CA SER A 344 22.93 10.80 -12.30
C SER A 344 23.76 9.51 -12.34
N TYR A 345 23.12 8.39 -12.69
CA TYR A 345 23.75 7.06 -12.71
C TYR A 345 23.76 6.42 -14.10
N ASP A 346 22.71 5.67 -14.43
CA ASP A 346 22.65 4.80 -15.60
C ASP A 346 22.31 5.60 -16.86
N ILE A 347 22.91 5.25 -18.01
CA ILE A 347 22.75 5.94 -19.28
C ILE A 347 22.26 4.97 -20.35
N ASP A 348 21.16 5.32 -21.02
CA ASP A 348 20.68 4.56 -22.18
C ASP A 348 21.18 5.23 -23.46
N GLU A 349 22.21 4.64 -24.06
CA GLU A 349 22.84 5.09 -25.30
C GLU A 349 21.85 5.16 -26.48
N ASN A 350 20.76 4.38 -26.46
CA ASN A 350 19.74 4.41 -27.51
C ASN A 350 18.90 5.70 -27.50
N ILE A 351 18.77 6.33 -26.33
CA ILE A 351 18.01 7.59 -26.14
C ILE A 351 18.87 8.79 -25.75
N GLY A 352 20.17 8.56 -25.50
CA GLY A 352 21.19 9.59 -25.30
C GLY A 352 21.04 10.37 -23.99
N VAL A 353 20.41 9.79 -22.97
CA VAL A 353 20.11 10.45 -21.69
C VAL A 353 20.33 9.51 -20.50
N TYR A 354 20.58 10.12 -19.34
CA TYR A 354 20.54 9.39 -18.07
C TYR A 354 19.11 8.98 -17.73
N VAL A 355 18.94 7.73 -17.30
CA VAL A 355 17.64 7.10 -17.05
C VAL A 355 17.32 6.89 -15.57
N ILE A 356 18.23 7.23 -14.65
CA ILE A 356 17.98 7.25 -13.20
C ILE A 356 19.05 8.09 -12.47
N ASP A 357 18.72 8.64 -11.31
CA ASP A 357 19.71 9.26 -10.40
C ASP A 357 20.31 8.25 -9.41
N ARG A 358 21.50 8.54 -8.86
CA ARG A 358 22.22 7.61 -7.98
C ARG A 358 21.47 7.30 -6.70
N TYR A 359 20.99 8.33 -6.01
CA TYR A 359 20.23 8.16 -4.77
C TYR A 359 18.99 7.30 -5.01
N SER A 360 18.19 7.62 -6.02
CA SER A 360 17.10 6.78 -6.51
C SER A 360 17.53 5.35 -6.82
N HIS A 361 18.60 5.12 -7.57
CA HIS A 361 19.08 3.76 -7.92
C HIS A 361 19.42 2.91 -6.69
N PHE A 362 20.15 3.47 -5.72
CA PHE A 362 20.58 2.71 -4.55
C PHE A 362 19.48 2.57 -3.48
N THR A 363 18.57 3.53 -3.35
CA THR A 363 17.36 3.38 -2.51
C THR A 363 16.35 2.39 -3.13
N LEU A 364 16.24 2.30 -4.46
CA LEU A 364 15.49 1.22 -5.12
C LEU A 364 16.08 -0.16 -4.85
N ARG A 365 17.42 -0.26 -4.79
CA ARG A 365 18.09 -1.51 -4.39
C ARG A 365 17.70 -1.94 -2.97
N PHE A 366 17.48 -1.01 -2.04
CA PHE A 366 16.92 -1.35 -0.71
C PHE A 366 15.51 -1.95 -0.82
N PHE A 367 14.63 -1.40 -1.66
CA PHE A 367 13.30 -1.99 -1.88
C PHE A 367 13.36 -3.39 -2.48
N ASP A 368 14.30 -3.64 -3.39
CA ASP A 368 14.44 -4.92 -4.07
C ASP A 368 15.27 -5.96 -3.29
N GLU A 369 16.13 -5.56 -2.36
CA GLU A 369 16.94 -6.48 -1.54
C GLU A 369 16.36 -6.70 -0.13
N LYS A 370 15.95 -5.61 0.55
CA LYS A 370 15.56 -5.61 1.97
C LYS A 370 14.06 -5.52 2.19
N MET A 371 13.32 -4.86 1.30
CA MET A 371 11.90 -4.54 1.49
C MET A 371 10.98 -5.11 0.40
N LYS A 372 11.11 -6.42 0.14
CA LYS A 372 10.27 -7.14 -0.84
C LYS A 372 8.80 -7.31 -0.43
N ALA A 373 8.50 -7.28 0.86
CA ALA A 373 7.19 -7.61 1.41
C ALA A 373 6.88 -6.85 2.71
N LEU A 374 5.58 -6.77 3.06
CA LEU A 374 5.06 -6.06 4.23
C LEU A 374 5.51 -6.60 5.59
N ASN A 375 5.98 -7.85 5.65
CA ASN A 375 6.53 -8.44 6.86
C ASN A 375 8.04 -8.18 7.05
N SER A 376 8.66 -7.37 6.18
CA SER A 376 10.07 -7.00 6.33
C SER A 376 10.34 -6.35 7.69
N SER A 377 11.46 -6.73 8.29
CA SER A 377 12.02 -6.14 9.49
C SER A 377 13.09 -5.09 9.19
N ALA A 378 13.15 -4.57 7.95
CA ALA A 378 14.10 -3.53 7.57
C ALA A 378 13.77 -2.20 8.29
N SER A 379 14.78 -1.60 8.90
CA SER A 379 14.66 -0.34 9.63
C SER A 379 14.67 0.89 8.73
N MET A 380 14.20 2.03 9.23
CA MET A 380 14.41 3.32 8.56
C MET A 380 15.89 3.69 8.49
N GLN A 381 16.71 3.32 9.48
CA GLN A 381 18.16 3.53 9.42
C GLN A 381 18.80 2.82 8.21
N GLU A 382 18.44 1.56 7.93
CA GLU A 382 18.92 0.84 6.75
C GLU A 382 18.48 1.47 5.42
N TYR A 383 17.33 2.16 5.39
CA TYR A 383 16.91 2.94 4.22
C TYR A 383 17.77 4.20 4.05
N LEU A 384 18.01 4.94 5.13
CA LEU A 384 18.81 6.16 5.13
C LEU A 384 20.28 5.87 4.77
N GLU A 385 20.79 4.68 5.10
CA GLU A 385 22.14 4.21 4.74
C GLU A 385 22.22 3.52 3.36
N ALA A 386 21.11 3.40 2.61
CA ALA A 386 21.06 2.62 1.37
C ALA A 386 21.98 3.14 0.25
N CYS A 387 22.30 4.44 0.25
CA CYS A 387 23.25 5.07 -0.66
C CYS A 387 24.40 5.72 0.12
N ASN A 388 25.54 5.02 0.24
CA ASN A 388 26.73 5.62 0.83
C ASN A 388 27.44 6.58 -0.14
N TYR A 389 28.40 7.37 0.36
CA TYR A 389 29.14 8.36 -0.44
C TYR A 389 29.80 7.79 -1.71
N GLN A 390 30.31 6.55 -1.68
CA GLN A 390 30.95 5.93 -2.86
C GLN A 390 29.91 5.56 -3.94
N GLN A 391 28.69 5.26 -3.52
CA GLN A 391 27.56 4.95 -4.38
C GLN A 391 26.93 6.24 -4.95
N CYS A 392 26.60 7.19 -4.09
CA CYS A 392 25.93 8.44 -4.45
C CYS A 392 26.85 9.48 -5.12
N LEU A 393 28.16 9.45 -4.82
CA LEU A 393 29.13 10.52 -5.12
C LEU A 393 28.79 11.88 -4.45
N SER A 394 27.90 11.82 -3.48
CA SER A 394 27.40 12.89 -2.62
C SER A 394 27.07 12.30 -1.25
N THR A 395 27.00 13.13 -0.22
CA THR A 395 26.66 12.72 1.13
C THR A 395 25.15 12.80 1.33
N VAL A 396 24.52 11.67 1.63
CA VAL A 396 23.09 11.63 2.00
C VAL A 396 22.89 12.41 3.31
N GLY A 397 22.05 13.44 3.25
CA GLY A 397 21.65 14.20 4.42
C GLY A 397 20.49 13.54 5.16
N VAL A 398 20.46 13.68 6.47
CA VAL A 398 19.38 13.22 7.36
C VAL A 398 19.17 14.28 8.43
N SER A 399 17.92 14.69 8.66
CA SER A 399 17.52 15.44 9.86
C SER A 399 16.46 14.65 10.63
N THR A 400 16.76 14.45 11.90
CA THR A 400 15.86 13.89 12.91
C THR A 400 15.40 14.95 13.92
N ASP A 401 15.69 16.24 13.68
CA ASP A 401 15.50 17.31 14.67
C ASP A 401 14.03 17.46 15.10
N ASN A 402 13.11 17.16 14.18
CA ASN A 402 11.67 17.16 14.41
C ASN A 402 11.06 15.75 14.58
N TYR A 403 11.90 14.71 14.67
CA TYR A 403 11.47 13.30 14.72
C TYR A 403 11.94 12.63 16.00
N SER A 404 11.01 12.37 16.92
CA SER A 404 11.33 11.95 18.29
C SER A 404 11.76 10.48 18.44
N LYS A 405 11.68 9.67 17.37
CA LYS A 405 11.96 8.23 17.39
C LYS A 405 13.33 7.94 16.78
N ASP A 406 14.02 6.92 17.28
CA ASP A 406 15.26 6.42 16.67
C ASP A 406 14.93 5.72 15.33
N PRO A 407 15.48 6.16 14.17
CA PRO A 407 15.26 5.50 12.88
C PRO A 407 15.66 4.01 12.84
N LYS A 408 16.51 3.53 13.76
CA LYS A 408 16.80 2.09 13.91
C LYS A 408 15.60 1.29 14.44
N ARG A 409 14.73 1.95 15.21
CA ARG A 409 13.55 1.39 15.89
C ARG A 409 12.24 1.65 15.14
N VAL A 410 12.29 2.30 13.99
CA VAL A 410 11.15 2.53 13.09
C VAL A 410 11.30 1.63 11.88
N ARG A 411 10.22 0.99 11.42
CA ARG A 411 10.29 0.11 10.25
C ARG A 411 10.16 0.92 8.97
N ALA A 412 10.85 0.52 7.91
CA ALA A 412 10.63 1.10 6.58
C ALA A 412 9.17 0.90 6.09
N THR A 413 8.48 -0.14 6.58
CA THR A 413 7.04 -0.37 6.33
C THR A 413 6.15 0.75 6.85
N ASP A 414 6.59 1.53 7.83
CA ASP A 414 5.76 2.54 8.49
C ASP A 414 5.56 3.81 7.64
N PHE A 415 6.33 3.96 6.56
CA PHE A 415 6.14 4.99 5.53
C PHE A 415 5.91 4.41 4.13
N PHE A 416 6.59 3.32 3.76
CA PHE A 416 6.53 2.77 2.40
C PHE A 416 5.56 1.59 2.21
N GLY A 417 5.04 1.02 3.30
CA GLY A 417 4.12 -0.13 3.27
C GLY A 417 2.64 0.25 3.44
N SER A 418 1.73 -0.60 2.98
CA SER A 418 0.32 -0.54 3.39
C SER A 418 0.14 -1.10 4.80
N LYS A 419 -0.39 -0.29 5.73
CA LYS A 419 -0.86 -0.78 7.03
C LYS A 419 -2.30 -1.28 6.94
N ARG A 420 -2.48 -2.54 6.50
CA ARG A 420 -3.75 -3.25 6.66
C ARG A 420 -3.77 -3.93 8.02
N MET A 421 -4.51 -3.37 8.99
CA MET A 421 -4.84 -4.09 10.20
C MET A 421 -5.79 -5.24 9.85
N ILE A 422 -5.26 -6.46 9.72
CA ILE A 422 -6.07 -7.67 9.76
C ILE A 422 -6.42 -7.89 11.24
N ARG A 423 -7.52 -7.27 11.70
CA ARG A 423 -8.12 -7.61 12.99
C ARG A 423 -9.04 -8.81 12.77
N TYR A 424 -8.78 -9.89 13.50
CA TYR A 424 -9.82 -10.87 13.76
C TYR A 424 -10.78 -10.21 14.76
N LEU A 425 -12.00 -9.90 14.33
CA LEU A 425 -13.05 -9.44 15.24
C LEU A 425 -13.50 -10.66 16.06
N GLU A 426 -13.10 -10.69 17.33
CA GLU A 426 -13.60 -11.64 18.34
C GLU A 426 -14.89 -11.12 19.02
N GLU A 427 -15.28 -9.87 18.76
CA GLU A 427 -16.49 -9.26 19.31
C GLU A 427 -17.71 -9.55 18.43
N GLU A 428 -18.74 -10.12 19.06
CA GLU A 428 -20.04 -10.40 18.46
C GLU A 428 -20.81 -9.09 18.27
N ILE A 429 -21.04 -8.69 17.02
CA ILE A 429 -21.84 -7.51 16.69
C ILE A 429 -23.32 -7.90 16.84
N GLU A 430 -23.89 -7.66 18.01
CA GLU A 430 -25.35 -7.69 18.21
C GLU A 430 -26.00 -6.57 17.38
N LEU A 431 -26.57 -6.94 16.23
CA LEU A 431 -27.43 -6.07 15.44
C LEU A 431 -28.80 -6.00 16.12
N ASP A 432 -29.12 -4.86 16.73
CA ASP A 432 -30.44 -4.65 17.32
C ASP A 432 -31.55 -4.59 16.25
N GLU A 433 -32.80 -4.81 16.68
CA GLU A 433 -33.96 -4.77 15.76
C GLU A 433 -34.22 -3.36 15.20
N GLU A 434 -33.76 -2.27 15.86
CA GLU A 434 -33.90 -0.91 15.34
C GLU A 434 -33.04 -0.67 14.09
N TRP A 435 -31.81 -1.17 14.06
CA TRP A 435 -30.94 -1.16 12.87
C TRP A 435 -31.56 -1.95 11.71
N MET A 436 -32.15 -3.10 12.00
CA MET A 436 -32.81 -3.92 10.97
C MET A 436 -34.09 -3.27 10.43
N GLU A 437 -34.88 -2.58 11.26
CA GLU A 437 -36.06 -1.84 10.82
C GLU A 437 -35.71 -0.56 10.07
N ALA A 438 -34.61 0.12 10.43
CA ALA A 438 -34.09 1.26 9.70
C ALA A 438 -33.70 0.90 8.25
N ILE A 439 -33.02 -0.24 8.05
CA ILE A 439 -32.63 -0.71 6.71
C ILE A 439 -33.85 -1.00 5.83
N LYS A 440 -34.95 -1.55 6.39
CA LYS A 440 -36.19 -1.83 5.64
C LYS A 440 -36.83 -0.56 5.05
N GLN A 441 -36.61 0.62 5.62
CA GLN A 441 -37.14 1.88 5.07
C GLN A 441 -36.42 2.37 3.81
N TYR A 442 -35.22 1.85 3.52
CA TYR A 442 -34.42 2.22 2.34
C TYR A 442 -34.51 1.20 1.19
N VAL A 443 -35.35 0.16 1.33
CA VAL A 443 -35.58 -0.85 0.29
C VAL A 443 -36.95 -0.63 -0.36
N VAL A 444 -36.94 -0.10 -1.59
CA VAL A 444 -38.09 0.03 -2.51
C VAL A 444 -37.83 -0.79 -3.76
#